data_AF-A0A347U4Y3-F1
#
_entry.id   AF-A0A347U4Y3-F1
#
_cell.length_a   1.000
_cell.length_b   1.000
_cell.length_c   1.000
_cell.angle_alpha   90.00
_cell.angle_beta   90.00
_cell.angle_gamma   90.00
#
_symmetry.space_group_name_H-M   'P 1'
#
loop_
_entity.id
_entity.type
_entity.pdbx_description
1 polymer ?
#
loop_
_entity_poly.entity_id
_entity_poly.type
_entity_poly.pdbx_seq_one_letter_code
_entity_poly.pdbx_strand_id
1 'polypeptide(L)'
;MINMQIILKMLLALFIGVCGSILFIYLHLPLPWLLGAIFASSIAMRFEKLPIQSPKTFSPPARIFIGLTIGSAFTPEILDYIDVYFFSLLLVIPFTILTIICGTYYYHKFLNYDIKTSYLGSMPGGVIEMVIIGEEIKANISKITLMQSSRLFFVVVTLPFVIQYIFQIDISGNKLITIPLKNIDLYELSILILLGYIGAIVAKKVKLTAAYLMGPMLISIAVHSTGLIHTPIPDEFLKFIQVVFGTIIGFTFKGVSLQTIAKTLFSTLGHFIILVILCAVFISITYNLFDFPILSILLAYGPGGQSEINLIAILVGANLPFITLHHIVRLLIVMNIAPMIAKRLDKREVVQ
;
A
#
# COMPACT_ATOMS: atom_id res chain seq x y z
N MET A 1 19.49 6.24 19.20
CA MET A 1 20.45 5.75 18.18
C MET A 1 20.12 4.32 17.84
N ILE A 2 20.05 3.95 16.56
CA ILE A 2 19.84 2.56 16.15
C ILE A 2 21.16 1.81 16.38
N ASN A 3 21.10 0.68 17.09
CA ASN A 3 22.28 -0.15 17.33
C ASN A 3 22.82 -0.72 16.00
N MET A 4 24.13 -0.68 15.78
CA MET A 4 24.78 -1.24 14.59
C MET A 4 24.36 -2.70 14.32
N GLN A 5 24.20 -3.48 15.39
CA GLN A 5 23.73 -4.87 15.28
C GLN A 5 22.32 -4.95 14.66
N ILE A 6 21.41 -4.03 15.00
CA ILE A 6 20.06 -4.00 14.45
C ILE A 6 20.11 -3.70 12.94
N ILE A 7 20.96 -2.76 12.53
CA ILE A 7 21.14 -2.42 11.11
C ILE A 7 21.66 -3.63 10.33
N LEU A 8 22.66 -4.34 10.85
CA LEU A 8 23.18 -5.55 10.21
C LEU A 8 22.11 -6.63 10.05
N LYS A 9 21.25 -6.84 11.06
CA LYS A 9 20.12 -7.78 10.96
C LYS A 9 19.07 -7.37 9.91
N MET A 10 18.86 -6.06 9.73
CA MET A 10 17.97 -5.54 8.68
C MET A 10 18.59 -5.68 7.29
N LEU A 11 19.89 -5.38 7.14
CA LEU A 11 20.62 -5.56 5.88
C LEU A 11 20.66 -7.02 5.46
N LEU A 12 20.85 -7.95 6.41
CA LEU A 12 20.76 -9.38 6.15
C LEU A 12 19.36 -9.79 5.64
N ALA A 13 18.29 -9.25 6.24
CA ALA A 13 16.93 -9.49 5.80
C ALA A 13 16.68 -8.96 4.36
N LEU A 14 17.20 -7.77 4.04
CA LEU A 14 17.12 -7.21 2.69
C LEU A 14 17.93 -8.03 1.68
N PHE A 15 19.12 -8.50 2.05
CA PHE A 15 19.92 -9.38 1.20
C PHE A 15 19.19 -10.68 0.86
N ILE A 16 18.56 -11.32 1.85
CA ILE A 16 17.69 -12.49 1.62
C ILE A 16 16.54 -12.12 0.68
N GLY A 17 15.95 -10.93 0.85
CA GLY A 17 14.94 -10.40 -0.04
C GLY A 17 15.43 -10.34 -1.49
N VAL A 18 16.62 -9.78 -1.73
CA VAL A 18 17.26 -9.71 -3.05
C VAL A 18 17.50 -11.10 -3.64
N CYS A 19 17.98 -12.06 -2.84
CA CYS A 19 18.15 -13.45 -3.30
C CYS A 19 16.81 -14.06 -3.78
N GLY A 20 15.73 -13.81 -3.04
CA GLY A 20 14.38 -14.20 -3.45
C GLY A 20 13.92 -13.51 -4.74
N SER A 21 14.25 -12.23 -4.89
CA SER A 21 13.96 -11.49 -6.12
C SER A 21 14.66 -12.09 -7.33
N ILE A 22 15.94 -12.43 -7.22
CA ILE A 22 16.69 -13.09 -8.30
C ILE A 22 16.07 -14.43 -8.68
N LEU A 23 15.61 -15.22 -7.71
CA LEU A 23 14.88 -16.46 -7.97
C LEU A 23 13.59 -16.20 -8.77
N PHE A 24 12.82 -15.18 -8.42
CA PHE A 24 11.59 -14.83 -9.16
C PHE A 24 11.87 -14.31 -10.57
N ILE A 25 12.99 -13.59 -10.78
CA ILE A 25 13.45 -13.20 -12.13
C ILE A 25 13.71 -14.46 -12.96
N TYR A 26 14.42 -15.43 -12.40
CA TYR A 26 14.75 -16.68 -13.08
C TYR A 26 13.50 -17.52 -13.42
N LEU A 27 12.49 -17.49 -12.54
CA LEU A 27 11.22 -18.19 -12.75
C LEU A 27 10.22 -17.42 -13.62
N HIS A 28 10.57 -16.24 -14.13
CA HIS A 28 9.69 -15.36 -14.91
C HIS A 28 8.36 -15.05 -14.19
N LEU A 29 8.42 -14.87 -12.87
CA LEU A 29 7.26 -14.55 -12.04
C LEU A 29 7.01 -13.03 -11.97
N PRO A 30 5.75 -12.59 -11.77
CA PRO A 30 5.39 -11.17 -11.69
C PRO A 30 6.10 -10.45 -10.56
N LEU A 31 6.41 -9.16 -10.76
CA LEU A 31 6.98 -8.25 -9.74
C LEU A 31 8.08 -8.92 -8.91
N PRO A 32 9.16 -9.39 -9.55
CA PRO A 32 10.12 -10.28 -8.89
C PRO A 32 10.78 -9.62 -7.67
N TRP A 33 11.06 -8.32 -7.73
CA TRP A 33 11.66 -7.57 -6.63
C TRP A 33 10.77 -7.52 -5.38
N LEU A 34 9.44 -7.45 -5.56
CA LEU A 34 8.48 -7.41 -4.46
C LEU A 34 8.12 -8.81 -3.98
N LEU A 35 7.61 -9.66 -4.88
CA LEU A 35 7.10 -10.99 -4.52
C LEU A 35 8.22 -11.95 -4.11
N GLY A 36 9.36 -11.89 -4.77
CA GLY A 36 10.53 -12.67 -4.40
C GLY A 36 11.04 -12.30 -3.01
N ALA A 37 11.04 -11.01 -2.67
CA ALA A 37 11.41 -10.56 -1.34
C ALA A 37 10.42 -11.01 -0.26
N ILE A 38 9.11 -10.97 -0.54
CA ILE A 38 8.07 -11.50 0.37
C ILE A 38 8.30 -12.99 0.60
N PHE A 39 8.47 -13.76 -0.47
CA PHE A 39 8.63 -15.21 -0.42
C PHE A 39 9.87 -15.60 0.39
N ALA A 40 11.05 -15.08 0.03
CA ALA A 40 12.29 -15.43 0.69
C ALA A 40 12.33 -14.99 2.15
N SER A 41 11.86 -13.78 2.47
CA SER A 41 11.84 -13.30 3.85
C SER A 41 10.84 -14.07 4.72
N SER A 42 9.66 -14.44 4.19
CA SER A 42 8.68 -15.27 4.89
C SER A 42 9.24 -16.64 5.28
N ILE A 43 10.00 -17.27 4.37
CA ILE A 43 10.69 -18.54 4.60
C ILE A 43 11.81 -18.37 5.62
N ALA A 44 12.66 -17.36 5.44
CA ALA A 44 13.80 -17.10 6.30
C ALA A 44 13.40 -16.89 7.77
N MET A 45 12.21 -16.33 8.01
CA MET A 45 11.69 -16.13 9.36
C MET A 45 11.26 -17.40 10.09
N ARG A 46 11.14 -18.53 9.40
CA ARG A 46 10.88 -19.81 10.04
C ARG A 46 12.12 -20.37 10.74
N PHE A 47 13.30 -19.84 10.43
CA PHE A 47 14.56 -20.23 11.06
C PHE A 47 14.84 -19.31 12.26
N GLU A 48 14.48 -19.77 13.46
CA GLU A 48 14.60 -18.97 14.71
C GLU A 48 16.02 -18.49 15.02
N LYS A 49 17.03 -19.27 14.59
CA LYS A 49 18.46 -18.95 14.80
C LYS A 49 18.97 -17.87 13.84
N LEU A 50 18.22 -17.54 12.78
CA LEU A 50 18.67 -16.57 11.80
C LEU A 50 18.50 -15.15 12.38
N PRO A 51 19.58 -14.35 12.51
CA PRO A 51 19.52 -13.04 13.15
C PRO A 51 18.96 -12.01 12.17
N ILE A 52 17.68 -12.11 11.82
CA ILE A 52 17.02 -11.21 10.88
C ILE A 52 15.95 -10.34 11.56
N GLN A 53 15.91 -9.07 11.15
CA GLN A 53 14.97 -8.09 11.67
C GLN A 53 14.27 -7.38 10.52
N SER A 54 12.99 -7.07 10.71
CA SER A 54 12.20 -6.35 9.72
C SER A 54 12.84 -4.99 9.42
N PRO A 55 13.07 -4.62 8.15
CA PRO A 55 13.73 -3.37 7.78
C PRO A 55 12.78 -2.17 7.85
N LYS A 56 11.90 -2.09 8.87
CA LYS A 56 10.87 -1.03 9.00
C LYS A 56 11.47 0.38 9.00
N THR A 57 12.70 0.55 9.46
CA THR A 57 13.43 1.83 9.42
C THR A 57 13.62 2.36 7.99
N PHE A 58 13.66 1.48 6.99
CA PHE A 58 13.79 1.84 5.58
C PHE A 58 12.45 2.24 4.94
N SER A 59 11.31 2.02 5.63
CA SER A 59 9.97 2.34 5.11
C SER A 59 9.74 3.84 4.90
N PRO A 60 10.04 4.75 5.86
CA PRO A 60 9.84 6.17 5.64
C PRO A 60 10.67 6.74 4.47
N PRO A 61 11.99 6.46 4.33
CA PRO A 61 12.74 6.84 3.14
C PRO A 61 12.15 6.27 1.84
N ALA A 62 11.76 4.99 1.83
CA ALA A 62 11.14 4.36 0.66
C ALA A 62 9.84 5.07 0.23
N ARG A 63 9.00 5.48 1.20
CA ARG A 63 7.77 6.25 0.93
C ARG A 63 8.05 7.65 0.37
N ILE A 64 9.19 8.26 0.71
CA ILE A 64 9.60 9.55 0.15
C ILE A 64 9.82 9.41 -1.35
N PHE A 65 10.57 8.40 -1.78
CA PHE A 65 10.80 8.15 -3.20
C PHE A 65 9.49 7.84 -3.95
N ILE A 66 8.59 7.02 -3.38
CA ILE A 66 7.26 6.81 -3.98
C ILE A 66 6.51 8.14 -4.10
N GLY A 67 6.52 8.98 -3.06
CA GLY A 67 5.88 10.30 -3.11
C GLY A 67 6.45 11.18 -4.22
N LEU A 68 7.78 11.22 -4.37
CA LEU A 68 8.45 11.95 -5.44
C LEU A 68 8.03 11.46 -6.84
N THR A 69 8.01 10.14 -7.05
CA THR A 69 7.55 9.52 -8.32
C THR A 69 6.08 9.81 -8.61
N ILE A 70 5.22 9.80 -7.57
CA ILE A 70 3.82 10.17 -7.75
C ILE A 70 3.72 11.62 -8.18
N GLY A 71 4.41 12.54 -7.49
CA GLY A 71 4.30 13.96 -7.80
C GLY A 71 4.85 14.32 -9.18
N SER A 72 5.86 13.60 -9.69
CA SER A 72 6.36 13.80 -11.06
C SER A 72 5.36 13.35 -12.13
N ALA A 73 4.41 12.47 -11.77
CA ALA A 73 3.34 12.05 -12.67
C ALA A 73 2.17 13.06 -12.73
N PHE A 74 2.19 14.11 -11.89
CA PHE A 74 1.19 15.18 -11.95
C PHE A 74 1.58 16.20 -13.01
N THR A 75 1.02 16.04 -14.20
CA THR A 75 1.27 16.92 -15.35
C THR A 75 0.03 17.78 -15.67
N PRO A 76 0.17 18.88 -16.42
CA PRO A 76 -0.97 19.73 -16.78
C PRO A 76 -2.09 19.01 -17.53
N GLU A 77 -1.80 17.94 -18.27
CA GLU A 77 -2.78 17.11 -19.01
C GLU A 77 -3.81 16.44 -18.09
N ILE A 78 -3.58 16.40 -16.77
CA ILE A 78 -4.58 15.91 -15.81
C ILE A 78 -5.82 16.79 -15.79
N LEU A 79 -5.68 18.08 -16.09
CA LEU A 79 -6.81 19.02 -16.14
C LEU A 79 -7.84 18.62 -17.19
N ASP A 80 -7.42 17.94 -18.27
CA ASP A 80 -8.32 17.44 -19.31
C ASP A 80 -9.25 16.32 -18.79
N TYR A 81 -8.85 15.64 -17.71
CA TYR A 81 -9.60 14.55 -17.08
C TYR A 81 -10.20 14.94 -15.73
N ILE A 82 -10.22 16.23 -15.38
CA ILE A 82 -10.64 16.69 -14.04
C ILE A 82 -12.07 16.26 -13.69
N ASP A 83 -12.98 16.24 -14.66
CA ASP A 83 -14.36 15.80 -14.48
C ASP A 83 -14.42 14.31 -14.13
N VAL A 84 -13.70 13.48 -14.88
CA VAL A 84 -13.59 12.03 -14.63
C VAL A 84 -13.01 11.77 -13.24
N TYR A 85 -11.98 12.52 -12.86
CA TYR A 85 -11.37 12.42 -11.53
C TYR A 85 -12.38 12.78 -10.46
N PHE A 86 -13.06 13.93 -10.59
CA PHE A 86 -14.02 14.41 -9.60
C PHE A 86 -15.16 13.41 -9.38
N PHE A 87 -15.84 12.97 -10.44
CA PHE A 87 -16.96 12.05 -10.31
C PHE A 87 -16.54 10.65 -9.84
N SER A 88 -15.39 10.15 -10.28
CA SER A 88 -14.85 8.88 -9.77
C SER A 88 -14.47 8.97 -8.28
N LEU A 89 -13.92 10.10 -7.83
CA LEU A 89 -13.63 10.34 -6.41
C LEU A 89 -14.91 10.40 -5.56
N LEU A 90 -16.03 10.90 -6.09
CA LEU A 90 -17.31 10.83 -5.37
C LEU A 90 -17.75 9.38 -5.12
N LEU A 91 -17.51 8.47 -6.06
CA LEU A 91 -17.81 7.05 -5.91
C LEU A 91 -16.95 6.35 -4.84
N VAL A 92 -15.82 6.93 -4.42
CA VAL A 92 -15.01 6.42 -3.30
C VAL A 92 -15.78 6.43 -1.98
N ILE A 93 -16.72 7.37 -1.79
CA ILE A 93 -17.52 7.48 -0.58
C ILE A 93 -18.43 6.24 -0.40
N PRO A 94 -19.37 5.94 -1.32
CA PRO A 94 -20.21 4.75 -1.20
C PRO A 94 -19.38 3.46 -1.25
N PHE A 95 -18.30 3.40 -2.05
CA PHE A 95 -17.38 2.26 -2.04
C PHE A 95 -16.82 1.99 -0.64
N THR A 96 -16.27 3.02 0.00
CA THR A 96 -15.67 2.91 1.34
C THR A 96 -16.72 2.49 2.37
N ILE A 97 -17.92 3.10 2.35
CA ILE A 97 -19.00 2.76 3.28
C ILE A 97 -19.43 1.30 3.10
N LEU A 98 -19.62 0.83 1.87
CA LEU A 98 -20.02 -0.55 1.60
C LEU A 98 -18.95 -1.55 2.02
N THR A 99 -17.67 -1.28 1.75
CA THR A 99 -16.57 -2.16 2.20
C THR A 99 -16.56 -2.33 3.72
N ILE A 100 -16.80 -1.23 4.46
CA ILE A 100 -16.89 -1.23 5.92
C ILE A 100 -18.10 -2.03 6.40
N ILE A 101 -19.29 -1.77 5.85
CA ILE A 101 -20.54 -2.43 6.28
C ILE A 101 -20.45 -3.93 6.01
N CYS A 102 -20.12 -4.32 4.77
CA CYS A 102 -20.06 -5.72 4.37
C CYS A 102 -18.95 -6.48 5.13
N GLY A 103 -17.78 -5.86 5.33
CA GLY A 103 -16.72 -6.45 6.13
C GLY A 103 -17.10 -6.63 7.60
N THR A 104 -17.66 -5.58 8.21
CA THR A 104 -18.07 -5.60 9.62
C THR A 104 -19.13 -6.69 9.83
N TYR A 105 -20.11 -6.74 8.92
CA TYR A 105 -21.13 -7.78 8.92
C TYR A 105 -20.53 -9.17 8.79
N TYR A 106 -19.60 -9.38 7.85
CA TYR A 106 -18.95 -10.66 7.64
C TYR A 106 -18.23 -11.15 8.91
N TYR A 107 -17.38 -10.32 9.48
CA TYR A 107 -16.59 -10.70 10.64
C TYR A 107 -17.41 -10.86 11.91
N HIS A 108 -18.42 -10.01 12.10
CA HIS A 108 -19.29 -10.11 13.26
C HIS A 108 -20.21 -11.34 13.16
N LYS A 109 -20.84 -11.55 12.00
CA LYS A 109 -21.88 -12.59 11.84
C LYS A 109 -21.31 -13.99 11.56
N PHE A 110 -20.26 -14.10 10.74
CA PHE A 110 -19.72 -15.40 10.33
C PHE A 110 -18.51 -15.84 11.15
N LEU A 111 -17.68 -14.91 11.65
CA LEU A 111 -16.53 -15.25 12.50
C LEU A 111 -16.77 -15.02 14.00
N ASN A 112 -17.95 -14.52 14.39
CA ASN A 112 -18.32 -14.21 15.78
C ASN A 112 -17.29 -13.30 16.48
N TYR A 113 -16.76 -12.32 15.75
CA TYR A 113 -15.89 -11.30 16.34
C TYR A 113 -16.75 -10.21 16.98
N ASP A 114 -16.23 -9.57 18.04
CA ASP A 114 -16.90 -8.42 18.64
C ASP A 114 -17.04 -7.28 17.60
N ILE A 115 -18.04 -6.42 17.81
CA ILE A 115 -18.39 -5.41 16.81
C ILE A 115 -17.27 -4.39 16.60
N LYS A 116 -16.52 -4.06 17.65
CA LYS A 116 -15.41 -3.09 17.64
C LYS A 116 -14.25 -3.60 16.79
N THR A 117 -13.83 -4.85 17.02
CA THR A 117 -12.81 -5.56 16.25
C THR A 117 -13.25 -5.76 14.80
N SER A 118 -14.51 -6.14 14.58
CA SER A 118 -15.06 -6.35 13.24
C SER A 118 -15.05 -5.06 12.43
N TYR A 119 -15.45 -3.96 13.04
CA TYR A 119 -15.47 -2.63 12.44
C TYR A 119 -14.07 -2.15 12.06
N LEU A 120 -13.14 -2.12 13.02
CA LEU A 120 -11.76 -1.65 12.78
C LEU A 120 -10.96 -2.58 11.87
N GLY A 121 -11.21 -3.88 11.93
CA GLY A 121 -10.57 -4.85 11.05
C GLY A 121 -11.07 -4.78 9.60
N SER A 122 -12.27 -4.24 9.36
CA SER A 122 -12.86 -4.06 8.02
C SER A 122 -12.52 -2.72 7.37
N MET A 123 -12.00 -1.77 8.13
CA MET A 123 -11.65 -0.45 7.59
C MET A 123 -10.60 -0.59 6.50
N PRO A 124 -10.77 0.02 5.31
CA PRO A 124 -9.71 0.10 4.30
C PRO A 124 -8.67 1.18 4.67
N GLY A 125 -8.24 1.19 5.94
CA GLY A 125 -7.24 2.08 6.51
C GLY A 125 -5.88 1.39 6.70
N GLY A 126 -4.94 2.11 7.31
CA GLY A 126 -3.65 1.55 7.68
C GLY A 126 -3.72 0.72 8.96
N VAL A 127 -2.89 -0.33 9.04
CA VAL A 127 -2.86 -1.27 10.17
C VAL A 127 -2.58 -0.53 11.48
N ILE A 128 -1.63 0.39 11.46
CA ILE A 128 -1.14 1.10 12.66
C ILE A 128 -2.26 1.98 13.23
N GLU A 129 -2.93 2.73 12.36
CA GLU A 129 -3.99 3.65 12.73
C GLU A 129 -5.19 2.90 13.34
N MET A 130 -5.58 1.77 12.74
CA MET A 130 -6.68 0.95 13.25
C MET A 130 -6.34 0.25 14.57
N VAL A 131 -5.07 -0.11 14.77
CA VAL A 131 -4.58 -0.65 16.04
C VAL A 131 -4.63 0.41 17.14
N ILE A 132 -4.18 1.64 16.89
CA ILE A 132 -4.23 2.74 17.86
C ILE A 132 -5.67 3.02 18.30
N ILE A 133 -6.60 3.17 17.35
CA ILE A 133 -8.02 3.37 17.67
C ILE A 133 -8.59 2.15 18.42
N GLY A 134 -8.16 0.95 18.04
CA GLY A 134 -8.54 -0.29 18.70
C GLY A 134 -8.10 -0.36 20.15
N GLU A 135 -6.91 0.15 20.47
CA GLU A 135 -6.39 0.18 21.84
C GLU A 135 -7.23 1.12 22.71
N GLU A 136 -7.62 2.27 22.17
CA GLU A 136 -8.47 3.25 22.85
C GLU A 136 -9.85 2.68 23.22
N ILE A 137 -10.48 1.92 22.32
CA ILE A 137 -11.82 1.33 22.55
C ILE A 137 -11.78 -0.12 23.07
N LYS A 138 -10.60 -0.60 23.48
CA LYS A 138 -10.36 -1.97 23.98
C LYS A 138 -10.84 -3.08 23.02
N ALA A 139 -10.64 -2.89 21.72
CA ALA A 139 -10.85 -3.92 20.72
C ALA A 139 -9.71 -4.96 20.70
N ASN A 140 -9.90 -6.09 20.02
CA ASN A 140 -8.88 -7.12 19.91
C ASN A 140 -7.82 -6.75 18.86
N ILE A 141 -6.71 -6.18 19.33
CA ILE A 141 -5.59 -5.70 18.49
C ILE A 141 -4.98 -6.80 17.63
N SER A 142 -4.87 -8.01 18.18
CA SER A 142 -4.28 -9.15 17.45
C SER A 142 -5.16 -9.53 16.25
N LYS A 143 -6.48 -9.60 16.44
CA LYS A 143 -7.43 -9.87 15.35
C LYS A 143 -7.41 -8.74 14.31
N ILE A 144 -7.46 -7.48 14.72
CA ILE A 144 -7.40 -6.32 13.80
C ILE A 144 -6.13 -6.40 12.94
N THR A 145 -4.99 -6.62 13.59
CA THR A 145 -3.70 -6.73 12.90
C THR A 145 -3.71 -7.87 11.89
N LEU A 146 -4.18 -9.06 12.30
CA LEU A 146 -4.26 -10.23 11.43
C LEU A 146 -5.22 -10.03 10.24
N MET A 147 -6.37 -9.40 10.46
CA MET A 147 -7.36 -9.12 9.40
C MET A 147 -6.80 -8.16 8.35
N GLN A 148 -6.26 -7.02 8.79
CA GLN A 148 -5.67 -6.01 7.90
C GLN A 148 -4.45 -6.56 7.15
N SER A 149 -3.60 -7.31 7.86
CA SER A 149 -2.42 -7.96 7.31
C SER A 149 -2.78 -9.01 6.26
N SER A 150 -3.79 -9.84 6.53
CA SER A 150 -4.24 -10.88 5.60
C SER A 150 -4.82 -10.28 4.32
N ARG A 151 -5.61 -9.20 4.43
CA ARG A 151 -6.11 -8.44 3.27
C ARG A 151 -4.95 -7.91 2.41
N LEU A 152 -3.97 -7.25 3.04
CA LEU A 152 -2.78 -6.74 2.34
C LEU A 152 -2.02 -7.88 1.65
N PHE A 153 -1.83 -8.99 2.35
CA PHE A 153 -1.18 -10.18 1.80
C PHE A 153 -1.91 -10.72 0.58
N PHE A 154 -3.24 -10.87 0.64
CA PHE A 154 -4.02 -11.33 -0.50
C PHE A 154 -3.86 -10.41 -1.71
N VAL A 155 -3.96 -9.09 -1.53
CA VAL A 155 -3.79 -8.16 -2.67
C VAL A 155 -2.40 -8.23 -3.24
N VAL A 156 -1.37 -8.11 -2.40
CA VAL A 156 0.02 -8.05 -2.89
C VAL A 156 0.40 -9.35 -3.60
N VAL A 157 -0.08 -10.51 -3.14
CA VAL A 157 0.20 -11.79 -3.77
C VAL A 157 -0.66 -12.04 -5.00
N THR A 158 -1.94 -11.68 -5.02
CA THR A 158 -2.84 -12.04 -6.13
C THR A 158 -2.85 -11.04 -7.27
N LEU A 159 -2.82 -9.74 -6.95
CA LEU A 159 -2.98 -8.66 -7.93
C LEU A 159 -1.93 -8.68 -9.05
N PRO A 160 -0.63 -8.92 -8.79
CA PRO A 160 0.36 -8.98 -9.85
C PRO A 160 0.10 -10.13 -10.84
N PHE A 161 -0.33 -11.30 -10.34
CA PHE A 161 -0.68 -12.43 -11.20
C PHE A 161 -1.92 -12.13 -12.05
N VAL A 162 -2.92 -11.46 -11.47
CA VAL A 162 -4.08 -10.99 -12.23
C VAL A 162 -3.65 -10.07 -13.37
N ILE A 163 -2.78 -9.09 -13.10
CA ILE A 163 -2.30 -8.16 -14.12
C ILE A 163 -1.48 -8.88 -15.20
N GLN A 164 -0.56 -9.77 -14.81
CA GLN A 164 0.30 -10.45 -15.80
C GLN A 164 -0.45 -11.46 -16.66
N TYR A 165 -1.28 -12.29 -16.05
CA TYR A 165 -1.86 -13.44 -16.74
C TYR A 165 -3.28 -13.18 -17.27
N ILE A 166 -4.06 -12.33 -16.60
CA ILE A 166 -5.43 -11.98 -17.05
C ILE A 166 -5.39 -10.76 -17.97
N PHE A 167 -4.72 -9.69 -17.56
CA PHE A 167 -4.59 -8.48 -18.40
C PHE A 167 -3.46 -8.58 -19.44
N GLN A 168 -2.65 -9.64 -19.41
CA GLN A 168 -1.55 -9.89 -20.35
C GLN A 168 -0.51 -8.76 -20.39
N ILE A 169 -0.32 -8.07 -19.27
CA ILE A 169 0.66 -6.97 -19.13
C ILE A 169 1.94 -7.55 -18.54
N ASP A 170 3.04 -7.47 -19.28
CA ASP A 170 4.33 -7.92 -18.76
C ASP A 170 4.82 -7.00 -17.62
N ILE A 171 4.78 -7.54 -16.40
CA ILE A 171 5.30 -6.91 -15.18
C ILE A 171 6.52 -7.67 -14.62
N SER A 172 7.13 -8.50 -15.45
CA SER A 172 8.34 -9.26 -15.11
C SER A 172 9.58 -8.35 -15.07
N GLY A 173 9.48 -7.11 -15.56
CA GLY A 173 10.51 -6.07 -15.46
C GLY A 173 9.96 -4.63 -15.58
N ASN A 174 10.65 -3.66 -14.96
CA ASN A 174 10.23 -2.25 -14.79
C ASN A 174 10.35 -1.38 -16.06
N LYS A 175 10.00 -1.91 -17.24
CA LYS A 175 10.38 -1.29 -18.53
C LYS A 175 9.60 -0.04 -18.94
N LEU A 176 8.49 0.32 -18.28
CA LEU A 176 7.51 1.24 -18.88
C LEU A 176 7.64 2.73 -18.48
N ILE A 177 8.23 3.08 -17.32
CA ILE A 177 8.25 4.50 -16.85
C ILE A 177 9.59 4.95 -16.25
N THR A 178 10.60 4.08 -16.16
CA THR A 178 11.82 4.39 -15.39
C THR A 178 13.04 4.39 -16.28
N ILE A 179 13.98 5.29 -15.99
CA ILE A 179 15.29 5.33 -16.66
C ILE A 179 16.38 4.82 -15.70
N PRO A 180 17.41 4.14 -16.23
CA PRO A 180 18.54 3.72 -15.41
C PRO A 180 19.24 4.91 -14.77
N LEU A 181 19.77 4.74 -13.56
CA LEU A 181 20.52 5.77 -12.84
C LEU A 181 21.66 6.39 -13.67
N LYS A 182 22.26 5.61 -14.57
CA LYS A 182 23.33 6.06 -15.47
C LYS A 182 22.90 7.22 -16.38
N ASN A 183 21.61 7.30 -16.72
CA ASN A 183 21.06 8.29 -17.66
C ASN A 183 20.34 9.43 -16.93
N ILE A 184 20.45 9.49 -15.61
CA ILE A 184 19.81 10.50 -14.78
C ILE A 184 20.78 11.65 -14.50
N ASP A 185 20.26 12.87 -14.56
CA ASP A 185 20.96 14.04 -14.03
C ASP A 185 21.04 13.93 -12.49
N LEU A 186 22.25 13.63 -12.00
CA LEU A 186 22.50 13.47 -10.57
C LEU A 186 22.32 14.78 -9.79
N TYR A 187 22.49 15.93 -10.42
CA TYR A 187 22.31 17.23 -9.79
C TYR A 187 20.82 17.48 -9.53
N GLU A 188 19.98 17.35 -10.57
CA GLU A 188 18.51 17.44 -10.42
C GLU A 188 17.98 16.39 -9.43
N LEU A 189 18.47 15.14 -9.52
CA LEU A 189 18.09 14.08 -8.60
C LEU A 189 18.42 14.44 -7.14
N SER A 190 19.62 14.99 -6.89
CA SER A 190 20.06 15.36 -5.54
C SER A 190 19.18 16.47 -4.93
N ILE A 191 18.81 17.46 -5.73
CA ILE A 191 17.89 18.54 -5.34
C ILE A 191 16.51 17.96 -5.05
N LEU A 192 15.99 17.11 -5.93
CA LEU A 192 14.67 16.50 -5.78
C LEU A 192 14.60 15.64 -4.50
N ILE A 193 15.63 14.85 -4.19
CA ILE A 193 15.72 14.06 -2.96
C ILE A 193 15.75 14.96 -1.73
N LEU A 194 16.55 16.02 -1.75
CA LEU A 194 16.66 16.97 -0.64
C LEU A 194 15.31 17.66 -0.37
N LEU A 195 14.68 18.19 -1.42
CA LEU A 195 13.37 18.84 -1.33
C LEU A 195 12.29 17.85 -0.88
N GLY A 196 12.31 16.61 -1.38
CA GLY A 196 11.42 15.55 -0.93
C GLY A 196 11.56 15.27 0.56
N TYR A 197 12.79 15.15 1.06
CA TYR A 197 13.05 14.95 2.49
C TYR A 197 12.55 16.12 3.35
N ILE A 198 12.77 17.36 2.90
CA ILE A 198 12.23 18.56 3.54
C ILE A 198 10.69 18.50 3.56
N GLY A 199 10.07 18.17 2.42
CA GLY A 199 8.63 18.01 2.30
C GLY A 199 8.06 17.00 3.29
N ALA A 200 8.72 15.85 3.48
CA ALA A 200 8.32 14.85 4.47
C ALA A 200 8.40 15.38 5.91
N ILE A 201 9.48 16.10 6.26
CA ILE A 201 9.62 16.70 7.60
C ILE A 201 8.54 17.75 7.84
N VAL A 202 8.31 18.64 6.87
CA VAL A 202 7.27 19.69 6.95
C VAL A 202 5.90 19.06 7.10
N ALA A 203 5.54 18.09 6.24
CA ALA A 203 4.30 17.35 6.32
C ALA A 203 4.10 16.66 7.68
N LYS A 204 5.17 16.09 8.24
CA LYS A 204 5.14 15.47 9.57
C LYS A 204 4.90 16.50 10.68
N LYS A 205 5.53 17.68 10.59
CA LYS A 205 5.34 18.77 11.57
C LYS A 205 3.90 19.29 11.57
N VAL A 206 3.28 19.43 10.39
CA VAL A 206 1.87 19.84 10.27
C VAL A 206 0.87 18.69 10.51
N LYS A 207 1.36 17.51 10.93
CA LYS A 207 0.55 16.31 11.20
C LYS A 207 -0.29 15.85 10.01
N LEU A 208 0.22 16.02 8.79
CA LEU A 208 -0.43 15.51 7.59
C LEU A 208 -0.46 13.98 7.62
N THR A 209 -1.61 13.39 7.31
CA THR A 209 -1.74 11.94 7.16
C THR A 209 -0.78 11.43 6.09
N ALA A 210 -0.17 10.27 6.29
CA ALA A 210 0.82 9.72 5.37
C ALA A 210 1.95 10.72 5.00
N ALA A 211 2.42 11.53 5.97
CA ALA A 211 3.38 12.62 5.77
C ALA A 211 4.60 12.28 4.90
N TYR A 212 5.21 11.10 5.11
CA TYR A 212 6.40 10.65 4.35
C TYR A 212 6.11 10.34 2.87
N LEU A 213 4.85 10.29 2.46
CA LEU A 213 4.42 10.13 1.08
C LEU A 213 3.80 11.43 0.53
N MET A 214 2.85 12.03 1.27
CA MET A 214 2.14 13.23 0.82
C MET A 214 3.04 14.47 0.73
N GLY A 215 3.94 14.68 1.70
CA GLY A 215 4.85 15.83 1.69
C GLY A 215 5.77 15.87 0.46
N PRO A 216 6.55 14.81 0.21
CA PRO A 216 7.39 14.69 -0.99
C PRO A 216 6.59 14.77 -2.29
N MET A 217 5.38 14.19 -2.31
CA MET A 217 4.48 14.29 -3.46
C MET A 217 4.12 15.74 -3.78
N LEU A 218 3.66 16.51 -2.80
CA LEU A 218 3.29 17.92 -3.01
C LEU A 218 4.49 18.77 -3.47
N ILE A 219 5.67 18.52 -2.89
CA ILE A 219 6.91 19.16 -3.33
C ILE A 219 7.24 18.78 -4.77
N SER A 220 7.16 17.50 -5.12
CA SER A 220 7.45 17.02 -6.46
C SER A 220 6.47 17.57 -7.49
N ILE A 221 5.17 17.67 -7.16
CA ILE A 221 4.15 18.36 -7.99
C ILE A 221 4.58 19.81 -8.24
N ALA A 222 4.88 20.57 -7.19
CA ALA A 222 5.25 21.97 -7.32
C ALA A 222 6.49 22.14 -8.20
N VAL A 223 7.52 21.34 -7.96
CA VAL A 223 8.80 21.46 -8.66
C VAL A 223 8.68 21.04 -10.14
N HIS A 224 8.02 19.92 -10.44
CA HIS A 224 7.79 19.52 -11.84
C HIS A 224 6.86 20.48 -12.57
N SER A 225 5.87 21.08 -11.88
CA SER A 225 4.99 22.09 -12.49
C SER A 225 5.70 23.37 -12.94
N THR A 226 6.87 23.68 -12.36
CA THR A 226 7.69 24.81 -12.81
C THR A 226 8.48 24.52 -14.09
N GLY A 227 8.58 23.25 -14.51
CA GLY A 227 9.46 22.84 -15.61
C GLY A 227 10.96 23.00 -15.30
N LEU A 228 11.35 23.19 -14.05
CA LEU A 228 12.76 23.33 -13.65
C LEU A 228 13.45 21.99 -13.40
N ILE A 229 12.69 20.94 -13.10
CA ILE A 229 13.21 19.57 -12.90
C ILE A 229 12.40 18.64 -13.80
N HIS A 230 13.11 17.81 -14.54
CA HIS A 230 12.54 16.79 -15.44
C HIS A 230 12.94 15.38 -15.03
N THR A 231 13.91 15.27 -14.12
CA THR A 231 14.50 14.00 -13.71
C THR A 231 13.51 13.13 -12.93
N PRO A 232 13.14 11.94 -13.46
CA PRO A 232 12.33 10.97 -12.72
C PRO A 232 13.18 10.22 -11.68
N ILE A 233 12.51 9.49 -10.79
CA ILE A 233 13.20 8.58 -9.86
C ILE A 233 13.77 7.37 -10.62
N PRO A 234 15.05 7.01 -10.40
CA PRO A 234 15.70 5.89 -11.09
C PRO A 234 15.03 4.53 -10.82
N ASP A 235 15.12 3.64 -11.80
CA ASP A 235 14.63 2.25 -11.71
C ASP A 235 15.23 1.49 -10.50
N GLU A 236 16.53 1.67 -10.26
CA GLU A 236 17.25 1.00 -9.17
C GLU A 236 16.67 1.34 -7.79
N PHE A 237 16.20 2.58 -7.60
CA PHE A 237 15.55 2.99 -6.36
C PHE A 237 14.20 2.28 -6.20
N LEU A 238 13.41 2.14 -7.26
CA LEU A 238 12.14 1.41 -7.21
C LEU A 238 12.33 -0.08 -6.95
N LYS A 239 13.37 -0.72 -7.53
CA LYS A 239 13.74 -2.11 -7.21
C LYS A 239 14.09 -2.25 -5.72
N PHE A 240 14.90 -1.33 -5.20
CA PHE A 240 15.24 -1.32 -3.77
C PHE A 240 14.00 -1.14 -2.88
N ILE A 241 13.09 -0.24 -3.25
CA ILE A 241 11.83 0.01 -2.54
C ILE A 241 10.94 -1.24 -2.55
N GLN A 242 10.84 -1.94 -3.70
CA GLN A 242 10.13 -3.22 -3.80
C GLN A 242 10.71 -4.26 -2.84
N VAL A 243 12.04 -4.38 -2.75
CA VAL A 243 12.69 -5.30 -1.80
C VAL A 243 12.42 -4.89 -0.36
N VAL A 244 12.47 -3.59 -0.03
CA VAL A 244 12.18 -3.09 1.31
C VAL A 244 10.75 -3.42 1.74
N PHE A 245 9.75 -3.06 0.93
CA PHE A 245 8.36 -3.36 1.27
C PHE A 245 8.07 -4.85 1.22
N GLY A 246 8.61 -5.57 0.24
CA GLY A 246 8.45 -7.01 0.15
C GLY A 246 9.01 -7.73 1.38
N THR A 247 10.18 -7.32 1.84
CA THR A 247 10.77 -7.84 3.09
C THR A 247 9.90 -7.45 4.30
N ILE A 248 9.41 -6.21 4.40
CA ILE A 248 8.51 -5.81 5.50
C ILE A 248 7.23 -6.67 5.52
N ILE A 249 6.64 -6.91 4.34
CA ILE A 249 5.42 -7.71 4.19
C ILE A 249 5.70 -9.18 4.52
N GLY A 250 6.83 -9.76 4.12
CA GLY A 250 7.19 -11.12 4.56
C GLY A 250 7.33 -11.22 6.08
N PHE A 251 7.70 -10.14 6.75
CA PHE A 251 7.75 -10.02 8.22
C PHE A 251 6.40 -9.93 8.93
N THR A 252 5.29 -9.85 8.19
CA THR A 252 3.94 -9.68 8.75
C THR A 252 3.54 -10.79 9.73
N PHE A 253 3.87 -12.05 9.43
CA PHE A 253 3.49 -13.20 10.26
C PHE A 253 4.64 -13.74 11.13
N LYS A 254 5.59 -12.88 11.52
CA LYS A 254 6.69 -13.27 12.42
C LYS A 254 6.15 -13.73 13.77
N GLY A 255 6.63 -14.88 14.25
CA GLY A 255 6.21 -15.42 15.55
C GLY A 255 4.81 -16.03 15.58
N VAL A 256 4.13 -16.13 14.42
CA VAL A 256 2.82 -16.79 14.30
C VAL A 256 3.01 -18.20 13.74
N SER A 257 2.31 -19.18 14.31
CA SER A 257 2.35 -20.57 13.84
C SER A 257 1.72 -20.70 12.45
N LEU A 258 2.19 -21.66 11.63
CA LEU A 258 1.63 -21.90 10.29
C LEU A 258 0.14 -22.26 10.35
N GLN A 259 -0.29 -23.00 11.37
CA GLN A 259 -1.70 -23.33 11.58
C GLN A 259 -2.54 -22.08 11.83
N THR A 260 -2.06 -21.16 12.65
CA THR A 260 -2.74 -19.89 12.91
C THR A 260 -2.77 -19.00 11.67
N ILE A 261 -1.68 -18.95 10.89
CA ILE A 261 -1.62 -18.22 9.61
C ILE A 261 -2.66 -18.79 8.64
N ALA A 262 -2.65 -20.11 8.41
CA ALA A 262 -3.57 -20.77 7.50
C ALA A 262 -5.02 -20.57 7.93
N LYS A 263 -5.34 -20.74 9.22
CA LYS A 263 -6.66 -20.47 9.77
C LYS A 263 -7.07 -19.01 9.55
N THR A 264 -6.17 -18.06 9.77
CA THR A 264 -6.44 -16.63 9.57
C THR A 264 -6.70 -16.31 8.11
N LEU A 265 -5.84 -16.78 7.20
CA LEU A 265 -6.02 -16.56 5.76
C LEU A 265 -7.34 -17.18 5.30
N PHE A 266 -7.64 -18.41 5.69
CA PHE A 266 -8.90 -19.07 5.34
C PHE A 266 -10.12 -18.32 5.88
N SER A 267 -10.10 -17.92 7.16
CA SER A 267 -11.20 -17.16 7.77
C SER A 267 -11.36 -15.75 7.19
N THR A 268 -10.29 -15.12 6.70
CA THR A 268 -10.36 -13.77 6.10
C THR A 268 -10.60 -13.80 4.59
N LEU A 269 -10.49 -14.96 3.96
CA LEU A 269 -10.72 -15.13 2.52
C LEU A 269 -12.14 -14.71 2.10
N GLY A 270 -13.16 -15.01 2.92
CA GLY A 270 -14.53 -14.59 2.61
C GLY A 270 -14.69 -13.07 2.56
N HIS A 271 -14.06 -12.34 3.49
CA HIS A 271 -14.01 -10.87 3.42
C HIS A 271 -13.27 -10.39 2.18
N PHE A 272 -12.15 -11.02 1.82
CA PHE A 272 -11.40 -10.68 0.62
C PHE A 272 -12.23 -10.88 -0.66
N ILE A 273 -13.01 -11.96 -0.76
CA ILE A 273 -13.93 -12.20 -1.88
C ILE A 273 -15.00 -11.11 -1.95
N ILE A 274 -15.60 -10.72 -0.81
CA ILE A 274 -16.56 -9.62 -0.74
C ILE A 274 -15.92 -8.33 -1.27
N LEU A 275 -14.69 -8.02 -0.87
CA LEU A 275 -13.96 -6.86 -1.37
C LEU A 275 -13.74 -6.93 -2.88
N VAL A 276 -13.32 -8.07 -3.42
CA VAL A 276 -13.13 -8.26 -4.86
C VAL A 276 -14.43 -8.04 -5.63
N ILE A 277 -15.56 -8.55 -5.13
CA ILE A 277 -16.88 -8.34 -5.75
C ILE A 277 -17.26 -6.85 -5.73
N LEU A 278 -17.11 -6.17 -4.59
CA LEU A 278 -17.37 -4.73 -4.50
C LEU A 278 -16.47 -3.94 -5.44
N CYS A 279 -15.18 -4.26 -5.49
CA CYS A 279 -14.26 -3.64 -6.45
C CYS A 279 -14.74 -3.85 -7.88
N ALA A 280 -15.12 -5.07 -8.27
CA ALA A 280 -15.62 -5.36 -9.61
C ALA A 280 -16.87 -4.54 -9.98
N VAL A 281 -17.80 -4.35 -9.03
CA VAL A 281 -18.99 -3.50 -9.22
C VAL A 281 -18.59 -2.05 -9.47
N PHE A 282 -17.73 -1.47 -8.62
CA PHE A 282 -17.33 -0.07 -8.77
C PHE A 282 -16.42 0.17 -9.98
N ILE A 283 -15.59 -0.82 -10.33
CA ILE A 283 -14.80 -0.80 -11.56
C ILE A 283 -15.74 -0.76 -12.77
N SER A 284 -16.75 -1.62 -12.82
CA SER A 284 -17.74 -1.64 -13.91
C SER A 284 -18.52 -0.33 -14.01
N ILE A 285 -18.99 0.22 -12.89
CA ILE A 285 -19.69 1.51 -12.87
C ILE A 285 -18.79 2.62 -13.43
N THR A 286 -17.56 2.73 -12.93
CA THR A 286 -16.62 3.79 -13.32
C THR A 286 -16.22 3.67 -14.79
N TYR A 287 -15.94 2.44 -15.25
CA TYR A 287 -15.56 2.18 -16.64
C TYR A 287 -16.68 2.57 -17.61
N ASN A 288 -17.92 2.14 -17.34
CA ASN A 288 -19.06 2.45 -18.22
C ASN A 288 -19.47 3.93 -18.21
N LEU A 289 -19.19 4.66 -17.12
CA LEU A 289 -19.54 6.08 -17.02
C LEU A 289 -18.50 7.01 -17.65
N PHE A 290 -17.21 6.65 -17.59
CA PHE A 290 -16.13 7.59 -17.92
C PHE A 290 -15.15 7.12 -18.99
N ASP A 291 -15.27 5.86 -19.46
CA ASP A 291 -14.37 5.26 -20.45
C ASP A 291 -12.87 5.46 -20.12
N PHE A 292 -12.54 5.37 -18.83
CA PHE A 292 -11.17 5.58 -18.33
C PHE A 292 -10.39 4.26 -18.32
N PRO A 293 -9.05 4.26 -18.48
CA PRO A 293 -8.26 3.02 -18.56
C PRO A 293 -8.54 2.06 -17.40
N ILE A 294 -8.99 0.85 -17.73
CA ILE A 294 -9.48 -0.15 -16.76
C ILE A 294 -8.47 -0.47 -15.68
N LEU A 295 -7.17 -0.48 -16.00
CA LEU A 295 -6.10 -0.75 -15.05
C LEU A 295 -5.96 0.34 -13.99
N SER A 296 -6.14 1.61 -14.39
CA SER A 296 -6.14 2.75 -13.48
C SER A 296 -7.34 2.68 -12.53
N ILE A 297 -8.52 2.34 -13.05
CA ILE A 297 -9.74 2.15 -12.25
C ILE A 297 -9.56 0.98 -11.27
N LEU A 298 -9.06 -0.15 -11.74
CA LEU A 298 -8.83 -1.35 -10.94
C LEU A 298 -7.87 -1.08 -9.78
N LEU A 299 -6.77 -0.37 -10.02
CA LEU A 299 -5.83 -0.01 -8.96
C LEU A 299 -6.39 1.08 -8.02
N ALA A 300 -7.19 2.01 -8.54
CA ALA A 300 -7.83 3.06 -7.74
C ALA A 300 -8.81 2.48 -6.69
N TYR A 301 -9.67 1.53 -7.09
CA TYR A 301 -10.58 0.83 -6.17
C TYR A 301 -9.96 -0.39 -5.49
N GLY A 302 -8.74 -0.78 -5.87
CA GLY A 302 -8.06 -1.97 -5.37
C GLY A 302 -7.94 -1.99 -3.82
N PRO A 303 -8.24 -3.13 -3.16
CA PRO A 303 -8.31 -3.22 -1.70
C PRO A 303 -6.93 -3.47 -1.06
N GLY A 304 -5.91 -2.68 -1.41
CA GLY A 304 -4.54 -2.84 -0.92
C GLY A 304 -4.06 -1.71 -0.02
N GLY A 305 -2.78 -1.73 0.34
CA GLY A 305 -2.12 -0.58 0.95
C GLY A 305 -1.79 0.47 -0.10
N GLN A 306 -1.84 1.76 0.29
CA GLN A 306 -1.62 2.87 -0.64
C GLN A 306 -0.24 2.82 -1.28
N SER A 307 0.81 2.58 -0.50
CA SER A 307 2.18 2.54 -1.01
C SER A 307 2.41 1.37 -1.96
N GLU A 308 1.85 0.21 -1.64
CA GLU A 308 2.01 -1.02 -2.42
C GLU A 308 1.26 -0.94 -3.75
N ILE A 309 0.02 -0.44 -3.76
CA ILE A 309 -0.73 -0.26 -5.00
C ILE A 309 -0.08 0.81 -5.86
N ASN A 310 0.36 1.94 -5.29
CA ASN A 310 1.05 2.97 -6.07
C ASN A 310 2.36 2.45 -6.66
N LEU A 311 3.07 1.57 -5.94
CA LEU A 311 4.24 0.90 -6.49
C LEU A 311 3.88 0.01 -7.69
N ILE A 312 2.81 -0.78 -7.60
CA ILE A 312 2.32 -1.58 -8.74
C ILE A 312 1.92 -0.66 -9.91
N ALA A 313 1.22 0.43 -9.62
CA ALA A 313 0.77 1.42 -10.62
C ALA A 313 1.92 2.03 -11.41
N ILE A 314 3.02 2.40 -10.74
CA ILE A 314 4.25 2.90 -11.35
C ILE A 314 4.83 1.87 -12.33
N LEU A 315 4.73 0.57 -12.00
CA LEU A 315 5.36 -0.48 -12.79
C LEU A 315 4.55 -0.86 -14.03
N VAL A 316 3.23 -0.72 -13.95
CA VAL A 316 2.31 -1.10 -15.04
C VAL A 316 1.98 0.06 -15.99
N GLY A 317 2.51 1.27 -15.78
CA GLY A 317 2.13 2.40 -16.65
C GLY A 317 0.75 2.99 -16.34
N ALA A 318 0.14 2.68 -15.19
CA ALA A 318 -1.21 3.17 -14.89
C ALA A 318 -1.22 4.66 -14.53
N ASN A 319 -2.39 5.29 -14.63
CA ASN A 319 -2.54 6.69 -14.27
C ASN A 319 -2.39 6.89 -12.74
N LEU A 320 -1.17 7.22 -12.34
CA LEU A 320 -0.74 7.31 -10.94
C LEU A 320 -1.40 8.46 -10.15
N PRO A 321 -1.63 9.66 -10.73
CA PRO A 321 -2.41 10.72 -10.09
C PRO A 321 -3.84 10.28 -9.75
N PHE A 322 -4.55 9.67 -10.71
CA PHE A 322 -5.91 9.17 -10.51
C PHE A 322 -5.96 8.18 -9.34
N ILE A 323 -5.10 7.17 -9.35
CA ILE A 323 -5.04 6.13 -8.31
C ILE A 323 -4.70 6.74 -6.94
N THR A 324 -3.70 7.62 -6.89
CA THR A 324 -3.26 8.21 -5.63
C THR A 324 -4.34 9.08 -5.00
N LEU A 325 -5.04 9.90 -5.79
CA LEU A 325 -6.14 10.73 -5.28
C LEU A 325 -7.26 9.88 -4.68
N HIS A 326 -7.63 8.77 -5.32
CA HIS A 326 -8.63 7.84 -4.78
C HIS A 326 -8.21 7.30 -3.41
N HIS A 327 -6.94 6.92 -3.28
CA HIS A 327 -6.42 6.36 -2.03
C HIS A 327 -6.28 7.41 -0.93
N ILE A 328 -5.90 8.65 -1.27
CA ILE A 328 -5.86 9.77 -0.32
C ILE A 328 -7.26 10.11 0.16
N VAL A 329 -8.23 10.27 -0.73
CA VAL A 329 -9.63 10.57 -0.37
C VAL A 329 -10.19 9.45 0.51
N ARG A 330 -9.99 8.18 0.14
CA ARG A 330 -10.36 7.02 0.96
C ARG A 330 -9.72 7.09 2.36
N LEU A 331 -8.43 7.40 2.43
CA LEU A 331 -7.70 7.49 3.70
C LEU A 331 -8.24 8.61 4.58
N LEU A 332 -8.53 9.78 4.01
CA LEU A 332 -9.13 10.91 4.74
C LEU A 332 -10.53 10.55 5.26
N ILE A 333 -11.37 9.91 4.44
CA ILE A 333 -12.69 9.41 4.85
C ILE A 333 -12.53 8.46 6.03
N VAL A 334 -11.67 7.45 5.93
CA VAL A 334 -11.46 6.44 6.99
C VAL A 334 -10.93 7.09 8.26
N MET A 335 -9.93 7.97 8.18
CA MET A 335 -9.34 8.60 9.37
C MET A 335 -10.32 9.50 10.13
N ASN A 336 -11.33 10.06 9.47
CA ASN A 336 -12.37 10.86 10.13
C ASN A 336 -13.54 9.99 10.63
N ILE A 337 -13.98 9.00 9.84
CA ILE A 337 -15.14 8.15 10.16
C ILE A 337 -14.81 7.11 11.24
N ALA A 338 -13.63 6.47 11.16
CA ALA A 338 -13.22 5.40 12.07
C ALA A 338 -13.32 5.78 13.56
N PRO A 339 -12.67 6.86 14.04
CA PRO A 339 -12.75 7.24 15.45
C PRO A 339 -14.16 7.67 15.87
N MET A 340 -14.91 8.34 14.99
CA MET A 340 -16.26 8.84 15.29
C MET A 340 -17.24 7.71 15.58
N ILE A 341 -17.22 6.64 14.77
CA ILE A 341 -18.10 5.48 14.96
C ILE A 341 -17.55 4.57 16.06
N ALA A 342 -16.24 4.37 16.15
CA ALA A 342 -15.60 3.62 17.23
C ALA A 342 -16.03 4.09 18.62
N LYS A 343 -16.03 5.42 18.85
CA LYS A 343 -16.48 6.03 20.11
C LYS A 343 -17.97 5.80 20.41
N ARG A 344 -18.81 5.65 19.38
CA ARG A 344 -20.24 5.32 19.55
C ARG A 344 -20.45 3.86 19.90
N LEU A 345 -19.65 2.96 19.33
CA LEU A 345 -19.70 1.52 19.63
C LEU A 345 -19.26 1.25 21.07
N ASP A 346 -18.20 1.92 21.54
CA ASP A 346 -17.71 1.81 22.92
C ASP A 346 -18.78 2.21 23.96
N LYS A 347 -19.51 3.30 23.70
CA LYS A 347 -20.60 3.75 24.59
C LYS A 347 -21.79 2.80 24.66
N ARG A 348 -22.08 2.02 23.61
CA ARG A 348 -23.23 1.10 23.59
C ARG A 348 -22.99 -0.16 24.41
N GLU A 349 -21.75 -0.63 24.51
CA GLU A 349 -21.39 -1.77 25.37
C GLU A 349 -21.33 -1.42 26.87
N VAL A 350 -21.22 -0.13 27.24
CA VAL A 350 -21.26 0.30 28.65
C VAL A 350 -22.71 0.46 29.17
N VAL A 351 -23.69 0.52 28.27
CA VAL A 351 -25.11 0.75 28.59
C VAL A 351 -25.95 -0.53 28.48
N GLN A 352 -25.39 -1.61 27.94
CA GLN A 352 -25.95 -2.98 27.98
C GLN A 352 -25.25 -3.77 29.07
#